data_AF-A0A7V1DQQ4-F1
#
_entry.id   AF-A0A7V1DQQ4-F1
#
_cell.length_a   1.000
_cell.length_b   1.000
_cell.length_c   1.000
_cell.angle_alpha   90.00
_cell.angle_beta   90.00
_cell.angle_gamma   90.00
#
_symmetry.space_group_name_H-M   'P 1'
#
loop_
_entity.id
_entity.type
_entity.pdbx_description
1 polymer ?
#
loop_
_entity_poly.entity_id
_entity_poly.type
_entity_poly.pdbx_seq_one_letter_code
_entity_poly.pdbx_strand_id
1 'polypeptide(L)'
;MRIAIGAVLGVQGGPARYAGELVRALSELPGDHELTVICDRAALVEDLGPRVVEVLEVPIRAVWEQGLWDQKLRHLLTRRHYDVYHGTKGILPIFPRVPTVVTVHDLAVFHQPATFSWLQRFHQRVLVPWSVRRARKIITD
;
A
#
# COMPACT_ATOMS: atom_id res chain seq x y z
N MET A 1 4.29 18.77 -1.40
CA MET A 1 3.87 17.60 -2.23
C MET A 1 2.90 16.69 -1.47
N ARG A 2 1.78 16.24 -2.06
CA ARG A 2 0.76 15.40 -1.38
C ARG A 2 0.94 13.92 -1.73
N ILE A 3 1.28 13.11 -0.73
CA ILE A 3 1.67 11.70 -0.89
C ILE A 3 0.62 10.83 -0.21
N ALA A 4 -0.01 9.93 -0.97
CA ALA A 4 -0.85 8.88 -0.40
C ALA A 4 -0.03 7.61 -0.18
N ILE A 5 -0.06 7.04 1.02
CA ILE A 5 0.65 5.80 1.36
C ILE A 5 -0.38 4.73 1.73
N GLY A 6 -0.37 3.61 1.00
CA GLY A 6 -1.14 2.43 1.35
C GLY A 6 -0.39 1.60 2.38
N ALA A 7 -0.92 1.49 3.60
CA ALA A 7 -0.32 0.79 4.73
C ALA A 7 -1.32 -0.20 5.33
N VAL A 8 -1.20 -1.49 4.98
CA VAL A 8 -2.02 -2.54 5.60
C VAL A 8 -1.36 -2.95 6.92
N LEU A 9 -1.95 -2.53 8.04
CA LEU A 9 -1.42 -2.65 9.40
C LEU A 9 -2.08 -3.76 10.20
N GLY A 10 -3.28 -4.21 9.81
CA GLY A 10 -4.01 -5.29 10.50
C GLY A 10 -3.43 -6.69 10.29
N VAL A 11 -2.35 -6.83 9.51
CA VAL A 11 -1.63 -8.09 9.30
C VAL A 11 -0.41 -8.16 10.20
N GLN A 12 -0.10 -9.34 10.74
CA GLN A 12 1.13 -9.54 11.50
C GLN A 12 2.33 -9.74 10.56
N GLY A 13 3.47 -9.13 10.90
CA GLY A 13 4.75 -9.39 10.24
C GLY A 13 5.47 -8.14 9.72
N GLY A 14 6.55 -8.39 8.96
CA GLY A 14 7.45 -7.38 8.41
C GLY A 14 6.76 -6.27 7.62
N PRO A 15 5.82 -6.56 6.70
CA PRO A 15 5.19 -5.53 5.87
C PRO A 15 4.42 -4.46 6.65
N ALA A 16 3.71 -4.84 7.72
CA ALA A 16 2.98 -3.89 8.55
C ALA A 16 3.94 -2.97 9.33
N ARG A 17 5.02 -3.55 9.90
CA ARG A 17 6.07 -2.78 10.56
C ARG A 17 6.76 -1.84 9.56
N TYR A 18 7.15 -2.35 8.39
CA TYR A 18 7.77 -1.55 7.34
C TYR A 18 6.89 -0.35 6.97
N ALA A 19 5.60 -0.56 6.73
CA ALA A 19 4.69 0.52 6.36
C ALA A 19 4.58 1.58 7.48
N GLY A 20 4.48 1.16 8.74
CA GLY A 20 4.45 2.08 9.90
C GLY A 20 5.73 2.90 10.04
N GLU A 21 6.90 2.23 10.03
CA GLU A 21 8.21 2.89 10.15
C GLU A 21 8.50 3.80 8.95
N LEU A 22 8.13 3.39 7.74
CA LEU A 22 8.26 4.21 6.54
C LEU A 22 7.47 5.51 6.67
N VAL A 23 6.22 5.43 7.10
CA VAL A 23 5.38 6.61 7.31
C VAL A 23 6.01 7.53 8.36
N ARG A 24 6.43 6.98 9.50
CA ARG A 24 7.07 7.75 10.58
C ARG A 24 8.33 8.47 10.08
N ALA A 25 9.23 7.73 9.43
CA ALA A 25 10.46 8.28 8.89
C ALA A 25 10.19 9.37 7.85
N LEU A 26 9.26 9.15 6.91
CA LEU A 26 8.87 10.15 5.93
C LEU A 26 8.25 11.39 6.60
N SER A 27 7.51 11.21 7.68
CA SER A 27 6.87 12.30 8.40
C SER A 27 7.88 13.20 9.13
N GLU A 28 9.00 12.63 9.57
CA GLU A 28 10.08 13.36 10.26
C GLU A 28 11.03 14.07 9.29
N LEU A 29 11.09 13.67 8.02
CA LEU A 29 11.97 14.31 7.04
C LEU A 29 11.63 15.79 6.84
N PRO A 30 12.63 16.69 6.72
CA PRO A 30 12.39 18.07 6.35
C PRO A 30 11.81 18.18 4.93
N GLY A 31 10.93 19.15 4.70
CA GLY A 31 10.25 19.33 3.41
C GLY A 31 8.90 20.06 3.53
N ASP A 32 8.15 20.07 2.43
CA ASP A 32 6.78 20.60 2.33
C ASP A 32 5.77 19.50 1.98
N HIS A 33 6.15 18.24 2.15
CA HIS A 33 5.28 17.11 1.83
C HIS A 33 4.26 16.86 2.95
N GLU A 34 3.06 16.50 2.51
CA GLU A 34 1.93 16.09 3.31
C GLU A 34 1.67 14.62 3.03
N LEU A 35 1.47 13.84 4.09
CA LEU A 35 1.19 12.43 4.01
C LEU A 35 -0.27 12.17 4.34
N THR A 36 -0.94 11.44 3.45
CA THR A 36 -2.21 10.78 3.74
C THR A 36 -1.99 9.29 3.85
N VAL A 37 -2.25 8.71 5.03
CA VAL A 37 -2.09 7.29 5.27
C VAL A 37 -3.41 6.59 5.06
N ILE A 38 -3.45 5.63 4.14
CA ILE A 38 -4.62 4.81 3.87
C ILE A 38 -4.35 3.42 4.44
N CYS A 39 -5.13 3.00 5.43
CA CYS A 39 -4.89 1.75 6.17
C CYS A 39 -6.16 0.93 6.37
N ASP A 40 -6.01 -0.34 6.75
CA ASP A 40 -7.13 -1.24 7.02
C ASP A 40 -7.65 -1.16 8.47
N ARG A 41 -6.88 -0.53 9.37
CA ARG A 41 -7.26 -0.33 10.77
C ARG A 41 -6.59 0.94 11.32
N ALA A 42 -7.31 2.06 11.37
CA ALA A 42 -6.73 3.32 11.83
C ALA A 42 -6.41 3.33 13.32
N ALA A 43 -7.08 2.48 14.12
CA ALA A 43 -6.76 2.35 15.54
C ALA A 43 -5.34 1.81 15.83
N LEU A 44 -4.64 1.23 14.85
CA LEU A 44 -3.24 0.81 14.99
C LEU A 44 -2.24 1.90 14.60
N VAL A 45 -2.76 3.06 14.21
CA VAL A 45 -1.97 4.19 13.75
C VAL A 45 -1.81 5.15 14.93
N GLU A 46 -0.68 5.02 15.63
CA GLU A 46 -0.33 5.93 16.73
C GLU A 46 0.90 6.75 16.34
N ASP A 47 0.85 8.06 16.61
CA ASP A 47 1.97 8.99 16.49
C ASP A 47 2.83 8.84 15.22
N LEU A 48 2.19 9.04 14.06
CA LEU A 48 2.89 8.98 12.77
C LEU A 48 3.70 10.23 12.43
N GLY A 49 3.86 11.16 13.38
CA GLY A 49 4.64 12.38 13.20
C GLY A 49 3.88 13.54 12.50
N PRO A 50 4.55 14.70 12.36
CA PRO A 50 3.90 15.99 12.12
C PRO A 50 3.39 16.21 10.70
N ARG A 51 3.79 15.41 9.71
CA ARG A 51 3.38 15.59 8.30
C ARG A 51 2.23 14.70 7.88
N VAL A 52 1.77 13.82 8.77
CA VAL A 52 0.56 13.04 8.50
C VAL A 52 -0.64 13.93 8.77
N VAL A 53 -1.23 14.42 7.68
CA VAL A 53 -2.36 15.36 7.72
C VAL A 53 -3.70 14.66 7.73
N GLU A 54 -3.76 13.41 7.26
CA GLU A 54 -4.99 12.63 7.17
C GLU A 54 -4.69 11.14 7.29
N VAL A 55 -5.51 10.43 8.06
CA VAL A 55 -5.53 8.95 8.13
C VAL A 55 -6.90 8.48 7.66
N LEU A 56 -6.89 7.61 6.65
CA LEU A 56 -8.08 7.09 5.99
C LEU A 56 -8.19 5.59 6.22
N GLU A 57 -9.24 5.20 6.93
CA GLU A 57 -9.54 3.78 7.13
C GLU A 57 -10.35 3.21 5.96
N VAL A 58 -9.83 2.15 5.36
CA VAL A 58 -10.50 1.30 4.39
C VAL A 58 -10.50 -0.12 4.97
N PRO A 59 -11.52 -0.48 5.77
CA PRO A 59 -11.46 -1.69 6.58
C PRO A 59 -11.46 -2.96 5.72
N ILE A 60 -10.71 -3.95 6.20
CA ILE A 60 -10.76 -5.33 5.72
C ILE A 60 -11.60 -6.14 6.71
N ARG A 61 -12.84 -6.45 6.34
CA ARG A 61 -13.82 -7.12 7.21
C ARG A 61 -13.80 -8.65 7.08
N ALA A 62 -13.29 -9.15 5.97
CA ALA A 62 -13.18 -10.58 5.70
C ALA A 62 -11.89 -10.90 4.94
N VAL A 63 -11.39 -12.13 5.08
CA VAL A 63 -10.11 -12.57 4.49
C VAL A 63 -10.07 -12.36 2.97
N TRP A 64 -11.18 -12.61 2.27
CA TRP A 64 -11.26 -12.41 0.82
C TRP A 64 -11.14 -10.93 0.40
N GLU A 65 -11.49 -9.99 1.27
CA GLU A 65 -11.35 -8.56 0.99
C GLU A 65 -9.89 -8.11 0.97
N GLN A 66 -8.97 -8.87 1.57
CA GLN A 66 -7.54 -8.55 1.56
C GLN A 66 -6.98 -8.45 0.14
N GLY A 67 -7.45 -9.28 -0.79
CA GLY A 67 -7.05 -9.21 -2.20
C GLY A 67 -7.67 -8.01 -2.92
N LEU A 68 -8.84 -7.57 -2.50
CA LEU A 68 -9.55 -6.45 -3.15
C LEU A 68 -9.21 -5.10 -2.54
N TRP A 69 -8.43 -5.06 -1.45
CA TRP A 69 -8.16 -3.84 -0.71
C TRP A 69 -7.57 -2.74 -1.59
N ASP A 70 -6.53 -3.05 -2.38
CA ASP A 70 -5.94 -2.09 -3.32
C ASP A 70 -6.96 -1.56 -4.34
N GLN A 71 -7.91 -2.40 -4.76
CA GLN A 71 -8.94 -2.00 -5.71
C GLN A 71 -10.00 -1.09 -5.08
N LYS A 72 -10.27 -1.22 -3.77
CA LYS A 72 -11.13 -0.29 -3.02
C LYS A 72 -10.54 1.13 -3.02
N LEU A 73 -9.21 1.26 -3.11
CA LEU A 73 -8.52 2.55 -3.10
C LEU A 73 -8.69 3.33 -4.41
N ARG A 74 -9.06 2.67 -5.51
CA ARG A 74 -9.18 3.33 -6.82
C ARG A 74 -10.04 4.60 -6.76
N HIS A 75 -11.25 4.50 -6.20
CA HIS A 75 -12.16 5.64 -6.11
C HIS A 75 -11.60 6.74 -5.21
N LEU A 76 -10.99 6.36 -4.08
CA LEU A 76 -10.37 7.27 -3.13
C LEU A 76 -9.24 8.09 -3.78
N LEU A 77 -8.36 7.42 -4.53
CA LEU A 77 -7.26 8.07 -5.25
C LEU A 77 -7.73 8.94 -6.42
N THR A 78 -8.93 8.69 -6.98
CA THR A 78 -9.49 9.54 -8.04
C THR A 78 -10.25 10.77 -7.55
N ARG A 79 -10.77 10.74 -6.31
CA ARG A 79 -11.59 11.83 -5.76
C ARG A 79 -10.79 12.89 -5.03
N ARG A 80 -9.52 12.61 -4.73
CA ARG A 80 -8.59 13.51 -4.05
C ARG A 80 -7.40 13.81 -4.95
N HIS A 81 -6.83 14.99 -4.79
CA HIS A 81 -5.59 15.36 -5.47
C HIS A 81 -4.38 14.86 -4.67
N TYR A 82 -3.68 13.88 -5.24
CA TYR A 82 -2.39 13.37 -4.79
C TYR A 82 -1.37 13.49 -5.92
N ASP A 83 -0.14 13.80 -5.57
CA ASP A 83 0.98 13.88 -6.52
C ASP A 83 1.58 12.49 -6.78
N VAL A 84 1.54 11.62 -5.77
CA VAL A 84 2.05 10.25 -5.83
C VAL A 84 1.27 9.33 -4.89
N TYR A 85 1.06 8.08 -5.31
CA TYR A 85 0.59 7.00 -4.44
C TYR A 85 1.68 5.95 -4.26
N HIS A 86 2.01 5.60 -3.03
CA HIS A 86 2.95 4.55 -2.68
C HIS A 86 2.20 3.34 -2.12
N GLY A 87 2.13 2.26 -2.91
CA GLY A 87 1.63 0.97 -2.46
C GLY A 87 2.75 0.13 -1.86
N THR A 88 2.65 -0.19 -0.57
CA THR A 88 3.71 -0.91 0.17
C THR A 88 3.60 -2.45 0.10
N LYS A 89 2.55 -3.00 -0.54
CA LYS A 89 2.23 -4.44 -0.52
C LYS A 89 2.41 -5.16 -1.87
N GLY A 90 3.24 -4.62 -2.76
CA GLY A 90 3.54 -5.23 -4.07
C GLY A 90 2.41 -5.17 -5.11
N ILE A 91 1.22 -4.67 -4.74
CA ILE A 91 0.06 -4.55 -5.62
C ILE A 91 -0.41 -3.10 -5.64
N LEU A 92 -0.79 -2.65 -6.83
CA LEU A 92 -1.35 -1.32 -7.06
C LEU A 92 -2.84 -1.42 -7.44
N PRO A 93 -3.64 -0.37 -7.16
CA PRO A 93 -4.98 -0.21 -7.72
C PRO A 93 -4.91 -0.25 -9.26
N ILE A 94 -5.87 -0.92 -9.90
CA ILE A 94 -5.90 -1.00 -11.37
C ILE A 94 -6.29 0.37 -11.95
N PHE A 95 -5.54 0.81 -12.98
CA PHE A 95 -5.67 2.12 -13.64
C PHE A 95 -5.61 3.32 -12.68
N PRO A 96 -4.50 3.50 -11.93
CA PRO A 96 -4.35 4.67 -11.09
C PRO A 96 -4.22 5.92 -11.97
N ARG A 97 -4.93 6.99 -11.62
CA ARG A 97 -4.80 8.31 -12.27
C ARG A 97 -3.66 9.15 -11.71
N VAL A 98 -2.98 8.63 -10.69
CA VAL A 98 -1.86 9.25 -9.98
C VAL A 98 -0.58 8.46 -10.30
N PRO A 99 0.59 9.10 -10.44
CA PRO A 99 1.87 8.40 -10.48
C PRO A 99 2.04 7.45 -9.28
N THR A 100 2.55 6.25 -9.51
CA THR A 100 2.65 5.22 -8.46
C THR A 100 4.07 4.77 -8.18
N VAL A 101 4.34 4.51 -6.90
CA VAL A 101 5.50 3.78 -6.39
C VAL A 101 4.99 2.47 -5.81
N VAL A 102 5.69 1.37 -6.07
CA VAL A 102 5.36 0.08 -5.47
C VAL A 102 6.57 -0.46 -4.72
N THR A 103 6.37 -0.90 -3.48
CA THR A 103 7.36 -1.73 -2.75
C THR A 103 6.98 -3.20 -2.93
N VAL A 104 7.95 -4.03 -3.32
CA VAL A 104 7.80 -5.48 -3.44
C VAL A 104 8.76 -6.13 -2.45
N HIS A 105 8.22 -6.72 -1.38
CA HIS A 105 8.99 -7.37 -0.31
C HIS A 105 9.44 -8.79 -0.66
N ASP A 106 8.62 -9.53 -1.42
CA ASP A 106 8.96 -10.88 -1.83
C ASP A 106 8.23 -11.26 -3.12
N LEU A 107 8.73 -12.34 -3.72
CA LEU A 107 8.12 -13.01 -4.87
C LEU A 107 7.77 -14.46 -4.50
N ALA A 108 7.36 -14.71 -3.26
CA ALA A 108 7.10 -16.04 -2.74
C ALA A 108 6.02 -16.77 -3.53
N VAL A 109 5.04 -16.06 -4.09
CA VAL A 109 4.00 -16.65 -4.96
C VAL A 109 4.56 -17.32 -6.24
N PHE A 110 5.76 -16.91 -6.67
CA PHE A 110 6.44 -17.49 -7.83
C PHE A 110 7.34 -18.67 -7.45
N HIS A 111 7.97 -18.63 -6.27
CA HIS A 111 8.94 -19.64 -5.82
C HIS A 111 8.30 -20.76 -4.98
N GLN A 112 7.28 -20.44 -4.19
CA GLN A 112 6.59 -21.33 -3.27
C GLN A 112 5.07 -21.26 -3.49
N PRO A 113 4.56 -21.50 -4.72
CA PRO A 113 3.14 -21.31 -5.01
C PRO A 113 2.22 -22.15 -4.12
N ALA A 114 2.68 -23.33 -3.67
CA ALA A 114 1.93 -24.26 -2.82
C ALA A 114 1.51 -23.67 -1.46
N THR A 115 2.19 -22.64 -0.95
CA THR A 115 1.85 -21.99 0.33
C THR A 115 0.70 -21.00 0.21
N PHE A 116 0.24 -20.71 -1.01
CA PHE A 116 -0.86 -19.79 -1.30
C PHE A 116 -2.11 -20.55 -1.71
N SER A 117 -3.27 -20.10 -1.22
CA SER A 117 -4.56 -20.55 -1.76
C SER A 117 -4.63 -20.28 -3.27
N TRP A 118 -5.41 -21.08 -4.01
CA TRP A 118 -5.52 -20.92 -5.47
C TRP A 118 -5.90 -19.50 -5.89
N LEU A 119 -6.86 -18.89 -5.19
CA LEU A 119 -7.32 -17.53 -5.50
C LEU A 119 -6.25 -16.48 -5.21
N GLN A 120 -5.57 -16.57 -4.06
CA GLN A 120 -4.48 -15.66 -3.70
C GLN A 120 -3.29 -15.80 -4.67
N ARG A 121 -2.98 -17.04 -5.06
CA ARG A 121 -1.94 -17.34 -6.05
C ARG A 121 -2.26 -16.70 -7.39
N PHE A 122 -3.47 -16.89 -7.90
CA PHE A 122 -3.91 -16.28 -9.15
C PHE A 122 -3.84 -14.75 -9.06
N HIS A 123 -4.41 -14.18 -8.01
CA HIS A 123 -4.42 -12.75 -7.75
C HIS A 123 -3.01 -12.13 -7.76
N GLN A 124 -2.09 -12.66 -6.97
CA GLN A 124 -0.73 -12.11 -6.88
C GLN A 124 0.08 -12.37 -8.16
N ARG A 125 -0.02 -13.55 -8.79
CA ARG A 125 0.70 -13.84 -10.05
C ARG A 125 0.28 -12.94 -11.21
N VAL A 126 -0.95 -12.44 -11.21
CA VAL A 126 -1.44 -11.51 -12.22
C VAL A 126 -1.12 -10.07 -11.84
N LEU A 127 -1.45 -9.65 -10.62
CA LEU A 127 -1.38 -8.25 -10.25
C LEU A 127 0.01 -7.77 -9.85
N VAL A 128 0.90 -8.61 -9.31
CA VAL A 128 2.27 -8.19 -8.98
C VAL A 128 3.03 -7.79 -10.26
N PRO A 129 3.11 -8.63 -11.32
CA PRO A 129 3.80 -8.23 -12.55
C PRO A 129 3.13 -7.06 -13.27
N TRP A 130 1.81 -6.93 -13.16
CA TRP A 130 1.09 -5.77 -13.70
C TRP A 130 1.47 -4.49 -12.95
N SER A 131 1.49 -4.53 -11.61
CA SER A 131 1.82 -3.40 -10.74
C SER A 131 3.25 -2.92 -10.99
N VAL A 132 4.21 -3.85 -11.05
CA VAL A 132 5.62 -3.58 -11.34
C VAL A 132 5.79 -2.88 -12.68
N ARG A 133 5.13 -3.37 -13.75
CA ARG A 133 5.22 -2.74 -15.08
C ARG A 133 4.57 -1.35 -15.14
N ARG A 134 3.57 -1.09 -14.31
CA ARG A 134 2.81 0.17 -14.33
C ARG A 134 3.40 1.25 -13.42
N ALA A 135 4.14 0.86 -12.39
CA ALA A 135 4.74 1.76 -11.43
C ALA A 135 5.80 2.67 -12.07
N ARG A 136 5.86 3.92 -11.63
CA ARG A 136 6.90 4.87 -12.05
C ARG A 136 8.24 4.56 -11.38
N LYS A 137 8.19 4.00 -10.17
CA LYS A 137 9.34 3.50 -9.42
C LYS A 137 8.96 2.23 -8.68
N ILE A 138 9.94 1.34 -8.57
CA ILE A 138 9.83 0.07 -7.86
C ILE A 138 10.87 0.13 -6.75
N ILE A 139 10.47 -0.23 -5.54
CA ILE A 139 11.33 -0.41 -4.37
C ILE A 139 11.33 -1.89 -4.03
N THR A 140 12.50 -2.44 -3.73
CA THR A 140 12.70 -3.84 -3.30
C THR A 140 13.65 -3.85 -2.12
N ASP A 141 13.42 -4.72 -1.14
CA ASP A 141 14.23 -4.94 0.05
C ASP A 141 14.59 -6.42 0.27
#